data_AF-A0AAU4SR48-F1
#
_entry.id   AF-A0AAU4SR48-F1
#
_cell.length_a   1.000
_cell.length_b   1.000
_cell.length_c   1.000
_cell.angle_alpha   90.00
_cell.angle_beta   90.00
_cell.angle_gamma   90.00
#
_symmetry.space_group_name_H-M   'P 1'
#
loop_
_entity.id
_entity.type
_entity.pdbx_description
1 polymer ?
#
loop_
_entity_poly.entity_id
_entity_poly.type
_entity_poly.pdbx_seq_one_letter_code
_entity_poly.pdbx_strand_id
1 'polypeptide(L)'
;MSGVHYDELAVTYGTMDALATELGNQAKKLEEDLEALKQAVLNVSSGWGGEAYQEFQKKSKEWDTHARGIHQALVNISQRVQSAGGDYRGGDLKGASYFQ
;
A
#
# COMPACT_ATOMS: atom_id res chain seq x y z
N MET A 1 -39.18 8.81 -8.32
CA MET A 1 -38.56 7.80 -7.44
C MET A 1 -37.06 8.08 -7.43
N SER A 2 -36.62 9.01 -6.58
CA SER A 2 -35.33 9.72 -6.78
C SER A 2 -34.39 9.62 -5.57
N GLY A 3 -34.50 8.56 -4.77
CA GLY A 3 -33.76 8.39 -3.51
C GLY A 3 -32.65 7.35 -3.53
N VAL A 4 -32.41 6.67 -4.67
CA VAL A 4 -31.63 5.41 -4.66
C VAL A 4 -30.12 5.59 -4.84
N HIS A 5 -29.62 6.72 -5.36
CA HIS A 5 -28.19 6.77 -5.74
C HIS A 5 -27.24 7.40 -4.70
N TYR A 6 -27.69 8.32 -3.85
CA TYR A 6 -26.76 9.03 -2.94
C TYR A 6 -26.26 8.16 -1.79
N ASP A 7 -27.11 7.28 -1.25
CA ASP A 7 -26.74 6.40 -0.13
C ASP A 7 -25.79 5.29 -0.58
N GLU A 8 -26.03 4.70 -1.75
CA GLU A 8 -25.16 3.67 -2.34
C GLU A 8 -23.77 4.24 -2.69
N LEU A 9 -23.72 5.46 -3.22
CA LEU A 9 -22.48 6.18 -3.47
C LEU A 9 -21.74 6.49 -2.15
N ALA A 10 -22.43 7.01 -1.14
CA ALA A 10 -21.84 7.30 0.18
C ALA A 10 -21.23 6.06 0.86
N VAL A 11 -21.93 4.92 0.81
CA VAL A 11 -21.43 3.63 1.30
C VAL A 11 -20.20 3.16 0.50
N THR A 12 -20.21 3.35 -0.82
CA THR A 12 -19.07 3.00 -1.67
C THR A 12 -17.84 3.87 -1.37
N TYR A 13 -18.01 5.16 -1.09
CA TYR A 13 -16.90 6.03 -0.67
C TYR A 13 -16.33 5.65 0.70
N GLY A 14 -17.20 5.40 1.68
CA GLY A 14 -16.78 5.00 3.02
C GLY A 14 -15.99 3.69 3.01
N THR A 15 -16.40 2.74 2.16
CA THR A 15 -15.69 1.47 1.99
C THR A 15 -14.37 1.64 1.24
N MET A 16 -14.29 2.50 0.21
CA MET A 16 -13.05 2.76 -0.53
C MET A 16 -11.97 3.46 0.32
N ASP A 17 -12.36 4.44 1.13
CA ASP A 17 -11.43 5.16 2.03
C ASP A 17 -10.93 4.25 3.16
N ALA A 18 -11.81 3.40 3.70
CA ALA A 18 -11.43 2.37 4.66
C ALA A 18 -10.45 1.36 4.06
N LEU A 19 -10.67 0.92 2.81
CA LEU A 19 -9.76 0.02 2.11
C LEU A 19 -8.39 0.66 1.82
N ALA A 20 -8.36 1.94 1.43
CA ALA A 20 -7.10 2.67 1.23
C ALA A 20 -6.30 2.78 2.54
N THR A 21 -6.99 3.10 3.63
CA THR A 21 -6.38 3.17 4.98
C THR A 21 -5.84 1.82 5.41
N GLU A 22 -6.61 0.75 5.25
CA GLU A 22 -6.20 -0.61 5.58
C GLU A 22 -4.99 -1.06 4.76
N LEU A 23 -4.99 -0.80 3.45
CA LEU A 23 -3.84 -1.09 2.58
C LEU A 23 -2.58 -0.33 3.03
N GLY A 24 -2.72 0.94 3.41
CA GLY A 24 -1.61 1.73 3.97
C GLY A 24 -1.06 1.12 5.26
N ASN A 25 -1.93 0.68 6.16
CA ASN A 25 -1.55 0.01 7.40
C ASN A 25 -0.83 -1.33 7.14
N GLN A 26 -1.34 -2.14 6.21
CA GLN A 26 -0.72 -3.40 5.83
C GLN A 26 0.64 -3.19 5.17
N ALA A 27 0.79 -2.15 4.35
CA ALA A 27 2.06 -1.79 3.75
C ALA A 27 3.11 -1.44 4.81
N LYS A 28 2.73 -0.60 5.78
CA LYS A 28 3.61 -0.23 6.89
C LYS A 28 4.02 -1.45 7.72
N LYS A 29 3.05 -2.31 8.07
CA LYS A 29 3.33 -3.54 8.82
C LYS A 29 4.30 -4.46 8.08
N LEU A 30 4.12 -4.61 6.76
CA LEU A 30 5.02 -5.40 5.95
C LEU A 30 6.45 -4.85 5.96
N GLU A 31 6.63 -3.53 5.92
CA GLU A 31 7.96 -2.93 6.04
C GLU A 31 8.61 -3.22 7.41
N GLU A 32 7.84 -3.10 8.48
CA GLU A 32 8.30 -3.41 9.84
C GLU A 32 8.74 -4.88 9.96
N ASP A 33 7.93 -5.81 9.43
CA ASP A 33 8.22 -7.24 9.44
C ASP A 33 9.48 -7.58 8.61
N LEU A 34 9.65 -6.93 7.44
CA LEU A 34 10.81 -7.14 6.58
C LEU A 34 12.11 -6.61 7.22
N GLU A 35 12.06 -5.47 7.88
CA GLU A 35 13.20 -4.92 8.61
C GLU A 35 13.55 -5.79 9.83
N ALA A 36 12.55 -6.24 10.58
CA ALA A 36 12.76 -7.14 11.71
C ALA A 36 13.44 -8.44 11.28
N LEU A 37 13.01 -9.03 10.16
CA LEU A 37 13.62 -10.24 9.62
C LEU A 37 15.06 -10.00 9.16
N LYS A 38 15.33 -8.86 8.50
CA LYS A 38 16.69 -8.46 8.12
C LYS A 38 17.61 -8.33 9.33
N GLN A 39 17.16 -7.67 10.39
CA GLN A 39 17.92 -7.53 11.64
C GLN A 39 18.19 -8.88 12.30
N ALA A 40 17.21 -9.78 12.32
CA ALA A 40 17.39 -11.13 12.85
C ALA A 40 18.50 -11.87 12.09
N VAL A 41 18.53 -11.78 10.75
CA VAL A 41 19.59 -12.42 9.95
C VAL A 41 20.94 -11.76 10.15
N LEU A 42 21.00 -10.42 10.26
CA LEU A 42 22.25 -9.69 10.58
C LEU A 42 22.84 -10.11 11.93
N ASN A 43 22.00 -10.31 12.93
CA ASN A 43 22.45 -10.77 14.25
C ASN A 43 23.07 -12.17 14.16
N VAL A 44 22.48 -13.07 13.38
CA VAL A 44 23.00 -14.43 13.18
C VAL A 44 24.27 -14.43 12.31
N SER A 45 24.37 -13.52 11.35
CA SER A 45 25.51 -13.43 10.43
C SER A 45 26.78 -12.87 11.07
N SER A 46 26.69 -12.27 12.26
CA SER A 46 27.85 -11.84 13.05
C SER A 46 28.84 -12.97 13.37
N GLY A 47 28.38 -14.23 13.37
CA GLY A 47 29.22 -15.42 13.55
C GLY A 47 29.69 -16.07 12.25
N TRP A 48 29.31 -15.56 11.07
CA TRP A 48 29.62 -16.17 9.78
C TRP A 48 31.01 -15.75 9.29
N GLY A 49 31.83 -16.74 8.89
CA GLY A 49 33.13 -16.51 8.27
C GLY A 49 33.02 -15.83 6.89
N GLY A 50 34.12 -15.19 6.46
CA GLY A 50 34.15 -14.16 5.41
C GLY A 50 33.45 -14.43 4.08
N GLU A 51 33.41 -15.68 3.59
CA GLU A 51 32.71 -16.02 2.34
C GLU A 51 31.18 -16.02 2.51
N ALA A 52 30.68 -16.61 3.61
CA ALA A 52 29.25 -16.63 3.91
C ALA A 52 28.70 -15.21 4.20
N TYR A 53 29.50 -14.36 4.85
CA TYR A 53 29.14 -12.96 5.05
C TYR A 53 29.05 -12.19 3.71
N GLN A 54 29.95 -12.45 2.75
CA GLN A 54 29.91 -11.81 1.44
C GLN A 54 28.68 -12.22 0.62
N GLU A 55 28.33 -13.51 0.61
CA GLU A 55 27.12 -13.99 -0.06
C GLU A 55 25.85 -13.47 0.60
N PHE A 56 25.82 -13.40 1.93
CA PHE A 56 24.74 -12.76 2.66
C PHE A 56 24.55 -11.29 2.27
N GLN A 57 25.64 -10.52 2.18
CA GLN A 57 25.57 -9.11 1.77
C GLN A 57 24.97 -8.94 0.37
N LYS A 58 25.30 -9.83 -0.57
CA LYS A 58 24.68 -9.84 -1.92
C LYS A 58 23.18 -10.11 -1.83
N LYS A 59 22.78 -11.16 -1.10
CA LYS A 59 21.37 -11.53 -0.93
C LYS A 59 20.56 -10.50 -0.15
N SER A 60 21.16 -9.82 0.83
CA SER A 60 20.53 -8.72 1.56
C SER A 60 20.20 -7.54 0.62
N LYS A 61 21.03 -7.31 -0.41
CA LYS A 61 20.79 -6.24 -1.38
C LYS A 61 19.62 -6.56 -2.33
N GLU A 62 19.51 -7.83 -2.74
CA GLU A 62 18.36 -8.34 -3.50
C GLU A 62 17.08 -8.24 -2.66
N TRP A 63 17.13 -8.67 -1.40
CA TRP A 63 16.05 -8.52 -0.43
C TRP A 63 15.57 -7.06 -0.31
N ASP A 64 16.47 -6.11 -0.07
CA ASP A 64 16.13 -4.69 0.05
C ASP A 64 15.47 -4.12 -1.21
N THR A 65 15.85 -4.65 -2.38
CA THR A 65 15.24 -4.26 -3.65
C THR A 65 13.80 -4.77 -3.76
N HIS A 66 13.58 -6.02 -3.37
CA HIS A 66 12.25 -6.63 -3.41
C HIS A 66 11.30 -5.99 -2.38
N ALA A 67 11.79 -5.76 -1.16
CA ALA A 67 11.05 -5.09 -0.08
C ALA A 67 10.54 -3.71 -0.53
N ARG A 68 11.43 -2.88 -1.10
CA ARG A 68 11.06 -1.57 -1.66
C ARG A 68 10.08 -1.70 -2.83
N GLY A 69 10.23 -2.71 -3.67
CA GLY A 69 9.30 -2.97 -4.77
C GLY A 69 7.88 -3.26 -4.30
N ILE A 70 7.72 -4.06 -3.23
CA ILE A 70 6.42 -4.36 -2.66
C ILE A 70 5.81 -3.11 -2.03
N HIS A 71 6.58 -2.35 -1.24
CA HIS A 71 6.10 -1.09 -0.67
C HIS A 71 5.61 -0.13 -1.75
N GLN A 72 6.41 0.09 -2.80
CA GLN A 72 6.04 0.97 -3.90
C GLN A 72 4.76 0.50 -4.61
N ALA A 73 4.60 -0.81 -4.81
CA ALA A 73 3.38 -1.36 -5.36
C ALA A 73 2.16 -1.08 -4.47
N LEU A 74 2.27 -1.25 -3.16
CA LEU A 74 1.18 -1.00 -2.21
C LEU A 74 0.81 0.49 -2.16
N VAL A 75 1.80 1.39 -2.13
CA VAL A 75 1.57 2.85 -2.22
C VAL A 75 0.88 3.21 -3.53
N ASN A 76 1.32 2.65 -4.66
CA ASN A 76 0.71 2.89 -5.96
C ASN A 76 -0.75 2.39 -6.02
N ILE A 77 -1.05 1.24 -5.41
CA ILE A 77 -2.42 0.72 -5.31
C ILE A 77 -3.25 1.69 -4.46
N SER A 78 -2.77 2.10 -3.29
CA SER A 78 -3.46 3.05 -2.41
C SER A 78 -3.77 4.37 -3.14
N GLN A 79 -2.81 4.91 -3.89
CA GLN A 79 -3.01 6.13 -4.68
C GLN A 79 -4.08 5.94 -5.76
N ARG A 80 -4.07 4.81 -6.49
CA ARG A 80 -5.08 4.50 -7.51
C ARG A 80 -6.48 4.35 -6.92
N VAL A 81 -6.59 3.72 -5.75
CA VAL A 81 -7.84 3.57 -5.00
C VAL A 81 -8.38 4.94 -4.58
N GLN A 82 -7.52 5.83 -4.09
CA GLN A 82 -7.89 7.21 -3.74
C GLN A 82 -8.30 8.03 -4.97
N SER A 83 -7.53 7.97 -6.06
CA SER A 83 -7.85 8.69 -7.31
C SER A 83 -9.17 8.22 -7.93
N ALA A 84 -9.44 6.91 -7.94
CA ALA A 84 -10.71 6.37 -8.41
C ALA A 84 -11.91 6.91 -7.61
N GLY A 85 -11.76 7.11 -6.30
CA GLY A 85 -12.76 7.77 -5.47
C GLY A 85 -12.93 9.27 -5.78
N GLY A 86 -11.83 9.97 -6.11
CA GLY A 86 -11.82 11.40 -6.42
C GLY A 86 -12.38 11.77 -7.80
N ASP A 87 -12.02 11.02 -8.85
CA ASP A 87 -12.46 11.28 -10.22
C ASP A 87 -13.99 11.09 -10.38
N TYR A 88 -14.57 10.14 -9.63
CA TYR A 88 -16.02 9.95 -9.61
C TYR A 88 -16.74 11.11 -8.91
N ARG A 89 -16.18 11.64 -7.81
CA ARG A 89 -16.75 12.80 -7.09
C ARG A 89 -16.77 14.07 -7.96
N GLY A 90 -15.73 14.28 -8.76
CA GLY A 90 -15.66 15.40 -9.71
C GLY A 90 -16.65 15.25 -10.88
N GLY A 91 -16.86 14.02 -11.36
CA GLY A 91 -17.85 13.68 -12.38
C GLY A 91 -19.29 13.88 -11.90
N ASP A 92 -19.63 13.38 -10.70
CA ASP A 92 -20.98 13.46 -10.15
C ASP A 92 -21.34 14.85 -9.63
N LEU A 93 -20.41 15.62 -9.04
CA LEU A 93 -20.68 17.03 -8.68
C LEU A 93 -20.98 17.87 -9.92
N LYS A 94 -20.27 17.61 -11.03
CA LYS A 94 -20.59 18.24 -12.32
C LYS A 94 -21.94 17.75 -12.85
N GLY A 95 -22.20 16.44 -12.83
CA GLY A 95 -23.48 15.84 -13.22
C GLY A 95 -24.67 16.45 -12.46
N ALA A 96 -24.56 16.52 -11.14
CA ALA A 96 -25.58 17.10 -10.25
C ALA A 96 -25.81 18.60 -10.48
N SER A 97 -24.77 19.35 -10.88
CA SER A 97 -24.91 20.77 -11.25
C SER A 97 -25.71 20.98 -12.55
N TYR A 98 -25.87 19.95 -13.39
CA TYR A 98 -26.72 20.01 -14.59
C TYR A 98 -28.20 19.68 -14.32
N PHE A 99 -28.55 19.25 -13.10
CA PHE A 99 -29.91 18.90 -12.71
C PHE A 99 -30.55 19.90 -11.71
N GLN A 100 -29.90 21.05 -11.46
CA GLN A 100 -30.51 22.25 -10.85
C GLN A 100 -31.01 23.20 -11.92
#